data_AF-A0A521G7Y1-F1
#
_entry.id   AF-A0A521G7Y1-F1
#
_cell.length_a   1.000
_cell.length_b   1.000
_cell.length_c   1.000
_cell.angle_alpha   90.00
_cell.angle_beta   90.00
_cell.angle_gamma   90.00
#
_symmetry.space_group_name_H-M   'P 1'
#
loop_
_entity.id
_entity.type
_entity.pdbx_description
1 polymer ?
#
loop_
_entity_poly.entity_id
_entity_poly.type
_entity_poly.pdbx_seq_one_letter_code
_entity_poly.pdbx_strand_id
1 'polypeptide(L)' 'MEQVLAAIRVRLATGMNLVDSIIAATAILAGLAIVTSDEGFLKLGRLATVFITKVQRKYRAELPAK' A
#
# COMPACT_ATOMS: atom_id res chain seq x y z
N MET A 1 -17.77 -8.65 -8.66
CA MET A 1 -17.03 -9.93 -8.45
C MET A 1 -15.59 -9.88 -8.94
N GLU A 2 -15.25 -9.17 -10.03
CA GLU A 2 -13.88 -9.16 -10.59
C GLU A 2 -12.78 -8.63 -9.66
N GLN A 3 -13.09 -7.63 -8.83
CA GLN A 3 -12.11 -7.05 -7.88
C GLN A 3 -11.60 -8.06 -6.84
N VAL A 4 -12.46 -8.99 -6.40
CA VAL A 4 -12.09 -10.03 -5.43
C VAL A 4 -11.11 -11.02 -6.05
N LEU A 5 -11.32 -11.41 -7.32
CA LEU A 5 -10.42 -12.31 -8.03
C LEU A 5 -9.07 -11.64 -8.31
N ALA A 6 -9.08 -10.37 -8.69
CA ALA A 6 -7.87 -9.58 -8.87
C ALA A 6 -7.06 -9.47 -7.56
N ALA A 7 -7.72 -9.21 -6.44
CA ALA A 7 -7.08 -9.18 -5.12
C ALA A 7 -6.47 -10.53 -4.73
N ILE A 8 -7.16 -11.65 -5.01
CA ILE A 8 -6.60 -13.00 -4.77
C ILE A 8 -5.36 -13.24 -5.63
N ARG A 9 -5.36 -12.82 -6.90
CA ARG A 9 -4.19 -12.95 -7.79
C ARG A 9 -2.99 -12.13 -7.28
N VAL A 10 -3.25 -10.89 -6.86
CA VAL A 10 -2.20 -10.05 -6.24
C VAL A 10 -1.67 -10.71 -4.98
N ARG A 11 -2.55 -11.25 -4.11
CA ARG A 11 -2.16 -11.95 -2.90
C ARG A 11 -1.27 -13.17 -3.17
N LEU A 12 -1.65 -14.01 -4.14
CA LEU A 12 -0.87 -15.20 -4.51
C LEU A 12 0.50 -14.83 -5.10
N ALA A 13 0.59 -13.73 -5.85
CA ALA A 13 1.83 -13.27 -6.45
C ALA A 13 2.79 -12.61 -5.43
N THR A 14 2.26 -11.98 -4.38
CA THR A 14 3.05 -11.10 -3.49
C THR A 14 3.14 -11.58 -2.03
N GLY A 15 2.27 -12.51 -1.62
CA GLY A 15 2.15 -12.94 -0.23
C GLY A 15 1.66 -11.84 0.72
N MET A 16 1.03 -10.78 0.20
CA MET A 16 0.48 -9.69 1.00
C MET A 16 -0.75 -10.14 1.81
N ASN A 17 -1.11 -9.39 2.86
CA ASN A 17 -2.35 -9.65 3.57
C ASN A 17 -3.56 -9.36 2.66
N LEU A 18 -4.74 -9.84 3.02
CA LEU A 18 -5.93 -9.72 2.16
C LEU A 18 -6.32 -8.25 1.91
N VAL A 19 -6.22 -7.38 2.93
CA VAL A 19 -6.62 -5.97 2.83
C VAL A 19 -5.71 -5.21 1.88
N ASP A 20 -4.39 -5.34 2.03
CA ASP A 20 -3.41 -4.69 1.17
C ASP A 20 -3.50 -5.21 -0.27
N SER A 21 -3.81 -6.51 -0.43
CA SER A 21 -4.03 -7.10 -1.74
C SER A 21 -5.26 -6.51 -2.45
N ILE A 22 -6.31 -6.18 -1.70
CA ILE A 22 -7.49 -5.48 -2.24
C ILE A 22 -7.13 -4.06 -2.63
N ILE A 23 -6.47 -3.30 -1.74
CA ILE A 23 -6.03 -1.92 -2.02
C ILE A 23 -5.16 -1.89 -3.29
N ALA A 24 -4.18 -2.79 -3.38
CA ALA A 24 -3.30 -2.91 -4.54
C ALA A 24 -4.06 -3.27 -5.82
N ALA A 25 -4.95 -4.26 -5.77
CA ALA A 25 -5.75 -4.65 -6.93
C ALA A 25 -6.65 -3.52 -7.42
N THR A 26 -7.27 -2.77 -6.50
CA THR A 26 -8.10 -1.62 -6.85
C THR A 26 -7.26 -0.51 -7.51
N ALA A 27 -6.07 -0.20 -6.97
CA ALA A 27 -5.19 0.80 -7.56
C ALA A 27 -4.72 0.41 -8.97
N ILE A 28 -4.34 -0.86 -9.18
CA ILE A 28 -3.93 -1.40 -10.48
C ILE A 28 -5.07 -1.30 -11.50
N LEU A 29 -6.27 -1.76 -11.13
CA LEU A 29 -7.44 -1.71 -12.02
C LEU A 29 -7.86 -0.28 -12.36
N ALA A 30 -7.69 0.65 -11.43
CA ALA A 30 -7.99 2.06 -11.64
C ALA A 30 -6.85 2.83 -12.34
N GLY A 31 -5.69 2.21 -12.56
CA GLY A 31 -4.51 2.88 -13.12
C GLY A 31 -3.94 3.99 -12.22
N LEU A 32 -4.11 3.86 -10.90
CA LEU A 32 -3.70 4.84 -9.90
C LEU A 32 -2.38 4.44 -9.22
N ALA A 33 -1.60 5.45 -8.84
CA ALA A 33 -0.41 5.24 -8.02
C ALA A 33 -0.79 5.03 -6.54
N ILE A 34 -0.06 4.14 -5.86
CA ILE A 34 -0.22 3.87 -4.43
C ILE A 34 0.76 4.75 -3.65
N VAL A 35 0.25 5.58 -2.74
CA VAL A 35 1.08 6.37 -1.82
C VAL A 35 0.89 5.81 -0.42
N THR A 36 1.94 5.30 0.20
CA THR A 36 1.85 4.64 1.51
C THR A 36 3.14 4.80 2.31
N SER A 37 3.06 4.65 3.63
CA SER A 37 4.26 4.52 4.48
C SER A 37 4.67 3.06 4.71
N ASP A 38 3.87 2.11 4.23
CA ASP A 38 4.09 0.67 4.43
C ASP A 38 4.99 0.08 3.33
N GLU A 39 6.19 -0.35 3.73
CA GLU A 39 7.16 -0.99 2.82
C GLU A 39 6.68 -2.37 2.31
N GLY A 40 5.62 -2.95 2.89
CA GLY A 40 4.98 -4.17 2.40
C GLY A 40 4.47 -4.07 0.96
N PHE A 41 4.12 -2.86 0.50
CA PHE A 41 3.69 -2.60 -0.87
C PHE A 41 4.84 -2.64 -1.89
N LEU A 42 6.11 -2.65 -1.47
CA LEU A 42 7.25 -2.86 -2.37
C LEU A 42 7.21 -4.23 -3.05
N LYS A 43 6.52 -5.21 -2.45
CA LYS A 43 6.33 -6.56 -3.01
C LYS A 43 5.55 -6.55 -4.33
N LEU A 44 4.82 -5.47 -4.64
CA LEU A 44 4.13 -5.31 -5.92
C LEU A 44 5.09 -5.17 -7.10
N GLY A 45 6.32 -4.70 -6.87
CA GLY A 45 7.34 -4.60 -7.91
C GLY A 45 6.86 -3.82 -9.14
N ARG A 46 6.82 -4.49 -10.30
CA ARG A 46 6.38 -3.89 -11.58
C ARG A 46 4.86 -3.90 -11.80
N LEU A 47 4.08 -4.49 -10.88
CA LEU A 47 2.63 -4.60 -11.03
C LEU A 47 1.91 -3.27 -10.76
N ALA A 48 2.49 -2.40 -9.93
CA ALA A 48 1.90 -1.12 -9.54
C ALA A 48 2.99 -0.07 -9.35
N THR A 49 2.64 1.20 -9.56
CA THR A 49 3.49 2.33 -9.18
C THR A 49 3.26 2.64 -7.70
N VAL A 50 4.30 2.52 -6.88
CA VAL A 50 4.24 2.72 -5.43
C VAL A 50 5.21 3.81 -4.99
N PHE A 51 4.71 4.81 -4.27
CA PHE A 51 5.48 5.85 -3.61
C PHE A 51 5.49 5.62 -2.10
N ILE A 52 6.67 5.34 -1.54
CA ILE A 52 6.83 5.15 -0.10
C ILE A 52 7.16 6.48 0.57
N THR A 53 6.24 6.99 1.39
CA THR A 53 6.44 8.21 2.18
C THR A 53 6.85 7.84 3.60
N LYS A 54 8.11 8.05 3.95
CA LYS A 54 8.56 7.97 5.34
C LYS A 54 8.10 9.24 6.06
N VAL A 55 6.97 9.15 6.77
CA VAL A 55 6.57 10.22 7.71
C VAL A 55 7.66 10.30 8.78
N GLN A 56 8.63 11.21 8.61
CA GLN A 56 9.51 11.58 9.70
C GLN A 56 8.63 12.23 10.76
N ARG A 57 8.34 11.51 11.84
CA ARG A 57 7.75 12.09 13.05
C ARG A 57 8.78 13.02 13.70
N LYS A 58 9.09 14.16 13.08
CA LYS A 58 9.95 15.21 13.66
C LYS A 58 9.18 16.17 14.59
N TYR A 59 7.86 16.04 14.72
CA TYR A 59 7.03 17.01 15.45
C TYR A 59 6.35 16.49 16.72
N ARG A 60 6.89 15.45 17.39
CA ARG A 60 6.33 14.96 18.67
C ARG A 60 7.19 15.29 19.90
N ALA A 61 8.06 16.29 19.81
CA ALA A 61 8.99 16.65 20.89
C ALA A 61 8.81 18.05 21.49
N GLU A 62 7.80 18.85 21.09
CA GLU A 62 7.63 20.21 21.62
C GLU A 62 6.15 20.58 21.86
N LEU A 63 5.42 19.72 22.58
CA LEU A 63 4.26 20.21 23.33
C LEU A 63 4.73 20.44 24.76
N PRO A 64 4.92 21.70 25.21
CA PRO A 64 5.19 21.95 26.61
C PRO A 64 4.02 21.41 27.42
N ALA A 65 4.31 20.54 28.38
CA ALA A 65 3.34 20.13 29.38
C ALA A 65 2.78 21.40 30.04
N LYS A 66 1.49 21.65 29.83
CA LYS A 66 0.73 22.58 30.66
C LYS A 66 0.13 21.79 31.82
#